data_AF-A0A1H8IM19-F1
#
_entry.id   AF-A0A1H8IM19-F1
#
_cell.length_a   1.000
_cell.length_b   1.000
_cell.length_c   1.000
_cell.angle_alpha   90.00
_cell.angle_beta   90.00
_cell.angle_gamma   90.00
#
_symmetry.space_group_name_H-M   'P 1'
#
loop_
_entity.id
_entity.type
_entity.pdbx_description
1 polymer ?
#
loop_
_entity_poly.entity_id
_entity_poly.type
_entity_poly.pdbx_seq_one_letter_code
_entity_poly.pdbx_strand_id
1 'polypeptide(L)'
;MAFMERIIAPATDGERAVVRLLRHYCTMRDREGDGTALSRLVMLGQSLHLPPAGSVALASVFQLTEAVLGRRLVAECCCARGMSNDERAIVRLLGNAMPSLPDTATPNIPHGLPGALAWAILSVRRLCGDIVTPWSRTVTAEANGCPFMPSVTN
;
A
#
# COMPACT_ATOMS: atom_id res chain seq x y z
N MET A 1 -5.88 -18.41 -31.13
CA MET A 1 -4.59 -18.13 -30.45
C MET A 1 -4.65 -16.70 -29.96
N ALA A 2 -4.86 -16.48 -28.65
CA ALA A 2 -4.85 -15.14 -28.07
C ALA A 2 -3.39 -14.71 -27.92
N PHE A 3 -3.01 -13.64 -28.62
CA PHE A 3 -1.73 -12.97 -28.45
C PHE A 3 -1.75 -12.32 -27.07
N MET A 4 -1.23 -13.03 -26.07
CA MET A 4 -1.07 -12.52 -24.72
C MET A 4 0.17 -11.62 -24.77
N GLU A 5 -0.07 -10.37 -25.19
CA GLU A 5 0.94 -9.32 -25.24
C GLU A 5 1.45 -9.11 -23.81
N ARG A 6 2.56 -9.78 -23.48
CA ARG A 6 3.33 -9.55 -22.27
C ARG A 6 3.89 -8.14 -22.41
N ILE A 7 3.18 -7.17 -21.86
CA ILE A 7 3.66 -5.81 -21.70
C ILE A 7 4.89 -5.92 -20.79
N ILE A 8 6.08 -5.86 -21.38
CA ILE A 8 7.33 -5.69 -20.64
C ILE A 8 7.28 -4.26 -20.12
N ALA A 9 6.66 -4.07 -18.96
CA ALA A 9 6.62 -2.78 -18.30
C ALA A 9 8.04 -2.41 -17.86
N PRO A 10 8.50 -1.17 -18.09
CA PRO A 10 9.75 -0.70 -17.52
C PRO A 10 9.67 -0.88 -16.01
N ALA A 11 10.74 -1.44 -15.41
CA ALA A 11 10.88 -1.70 -13.98
C ALA A 11 10.32 -0.53 -13.18
N THR A 12 9.06 -0.65 -12.79
CA THR A 12 8.38 0.39 -12.04
C THR A 12 8.99 0.26 -10.67
N ASP A 13 9.59 1.34 -10.17
CA ASP A 13 10.01 1.41 -8.78
C ASP A 13 8.74 1.38 -7.93
N GLY A 14 8.22 0.18 -7.66
CA GLY A 14 6.89 0.00 -7.10
C GLY A 14 6.78 0.54 -5.69
N GLU A 15 7.89 0.51 -4.95
CA GLU A 15 8.05 1.21 -3.68
C GLU A 15 7.76 2.71 -3.88
N ARG A 16 8.39 3.33 -4.88
CA ARG A 16 8.13 4.75 -5.21
C ARG A 16 6.70 5.00 -5.67
N ALA A 17 6.08 4.11 -6.43
CA ALA A 17 4.70 4.27 -6.85
C ALA A 17 3.73 4.26 -5.66
N VAL A 18 3.90 3.29 -4.75
CA VAL A 18 3.13 3.18 -3.50
C VAL A 18 3.32 4.42 -2.64
N VAL A 19 4.56 4.85 -2.40
CA VAL A 19 4.86 6.02 -1.57
C VAL A 19 4.27 7.30 -2.17
N ARG A 20 4.39 7.51 -3.49
CA ARG A 20 3.81 8.70 -4.14
C ARG A 20 2.29 8.71 -4.02
N LEU A 21 1.64 7.57 -4.20
CA LEU A 21 0.19 7.43 -4.00
C LEU A 21 -0.22 7.67 -2.56
N LEU A 22 0.52 7.14 -1.58
CA LEU A 22 0.26 7.36 -0.17
C LEU A 22 0.37 8.83 0.23
N ARG A 23 1.43 9.53 -0.21
CA ARG A 23 1.58 10.97 0.02
C ARG A 23 0.44 11.77 -0.56
N HIS A 24 0.01 11.42 -1.77
CA HIS A 24 -1.11 12.09 -2.42
C HIS A 24 -2.41 11.82 -1.67
N TYR A 25 -2.65 10.56 -1.29
CA TYR A 25 -3.79 10.16 -0.47
C TYR A 25 -3.87 10.96 0.83
N CYS A 26 -2.80 11.04 1.62
CA CYS A 26 -2.77 11.81 2.87
C CYS A 26 -3.07 13.30 2.61
N THR A 27 -2.44 13.90 1.60
CA THR A 27 -2.67 15.31 1.23
C THR A 27 -4.13 15.59 0.86
N MET A 28 -4.77 14.64 0.17
CA MET A 28 -6.15 14.80 -0.28
C MET A 28 -7.16 14.54 0.82
N ARG A 29 -6.92 13.50 1.65
CA ARG A 29 -7.74 13.18 2.82
C ARG A 29 -7.84 14.37 3.78
N ASP A 30 -6.74 15.11 3.96
CA ASP A 30 -6.71 16.27 4.86
C ASP A 30 -7.33 17.54 4.25
N ARG A 31 -7.65 17.52 2.95
CA ARG A 31 -8.41 18.57 2.24
C ARG A 31 -9.84 18.10 2.03
N GLU A 32 -10.60 18.11 3.11
CA GLU A 32 -11.99 17.68 3.17
C GLU A 32 -12.87 18.40 2.11
N GLY A 33 -13.67 17.65 1.33
CA GLY A 33 -14.81 18.23 0.61
C GLY A 33 -14.90 18.07 -0.91
N ASP A 34 -14.01 17.32 -1.58
CA ASP A 34 -14.11 17.13 -3.03
C ASP A 34 -14.26 15.64 -3.41
N GLY A 35 -15.44 15.25 -3.89
CA GLY A 35 -15.77 13.90 -4.37
C GLY A 35 -14.89 13.41 -5.52
N THR A 36 -14.02 14.26 -6.06
CA THR A 36 -12.99 13.90 -7.04
C THR A 36 -11.77 13.18 -6.43
N ALA A 37 -11.79 12.90 -5.13
CA ALA A 37 -10.59 12.43 -4.43
C ALA A 37 -9.99 11.14 -5.01
N LEU A 38 -10.86 10.14 -5.19
CA LEU A 38 -10.48 8.86 -5.79
C LEU A 38 -10.06 9.02 -7.25
N SER A 39 -10.73 9.89 -8.01
CA SER A 39 -10.42 10.14 -9.42
C SER A 39 -9.00 10.69 -9.60
N ARG A 40 -8.57 11.65 -8.76
CA ARG A 40 -7.18 12.17 -8.83
C ARG A 40 -6.16 11.12 -8.42
N LEU A 41 -6.50 10.28 -7.44
CA LEU A 41 -5.65 9.17 -7.04
C LEU A 41 -5.47 8.15 -8.20
N VAL A 42 -6.56 7.82 -8.90
CA VAL A 42 -6.52 6.95 -10.09
C VAL A 42 -5.69 7.57 -11.20
N MET A 43 -5.87 8.86 -11.51
CA MET A 43 -5.06 9.56 -12.52
C MET A 43 -3.57 9.55 -12.17
N LEU A 44 -3.23 9.80 -10.91
CA LEU A 44 -1.84 9.70 -10.45
C LEU A 44 -1.31 8.27 -10.61
N GLY A 45 -2.07 7.26 -10.20
CA GLY A 45 -1.66 5.86 -10.35
C GLY A 45 -1.42 5.48 -11.82
N GLN A 46 -2.27 5.93 -12.73
CA GLN A 46 -2.07 5.73 -14.18
C GLN A 46 -0.78 6.37 -14.67
N SER A 47 -0.45 7.59 -14.21
CA SER A 47 0.85 8.24 -14.53
C SER A 47 2.07 7.48 -13.97
N LEU A 48 1.84 6.63 -12.98
CA LEU A 48 2.82 5.74 -12.36
C LEU A 48 2.76 4.32 -12.94
N HIS A 49 2.05 4.12 -14.05
CA HIS A 49 1.86 2.82 -14.72
C HIS A 49 1.11 1.77 -13.88
N LEU A 50 0.28 2.21 -12.92
CA LEU A 50 -0.63 1.33 -12.20
C LEU A 50 -1.97 1.21 -12.93
N PRO A 51 -2.59 0.02 -12.96
CA PRO A 51 -3.94 -0.12 -13.47
C PRO A 51 -4.92 0.66 -12.58
N PRO A 52 -6.03 1.22 -13.11
CA PRO A 52 -7.01 1.97 -12.32
C PRO A 52 -7.51 1.19 -11.10
N ALA A 53 -7.81 -0.10 -11.27
CA ALA A 53 -8.21 -0.99 -10.19
C ALA A 53 -7.12 -1.17 -9.13
N GLY A 54 -5.84 -1.14 -9.52
CA GLY A 54 -4.71 -1.20 -8.61
C GLY A 54 -4.60 0.05 -7.73
N SER A 55 -4.86 1.23 -8.30
CA SER A 55 -4.92 2.50 -7.55
C SER A 55 -6.05 2.50 -6.53
N VAL A 56 -7.23 1.97 -6.89
CA VAL A 56 -8.37 1.82 -5.98
C VAL A 56 -8.03 0.83 -4.86
N ALA A 57 -7.44 -0.32 -5.20
CA ALA A 57 -7.04 -1.30 -4.20
C ALA A 57 -6.00 -0.75 -3.21
N LEU A 58 -5.04 0.06 -3.68
CA LEU A 58 -4.09 0.77 -2.81
C LEU A 58 -4.80 1.78 -1.89
N ALA A 59 -5.77 2.54 -2.41
CA ALA A 59 -6.59 3.43 -1.59
C ALA A 59 -7.30 2.68 -0.46
N SER A 60 -7.88 1.52 -0.78
CA SER A 60 -8.52 0.64 0.22
C SER A 60 -7.52 0.14 1.26
N VAL A 61 -6.30 -0.25 0.86
CA VAL A 61 -5.24 -0.64 1.81
C VAL A 61 -4.93 0.51 2.76
N PHE A 62 -4.78 1.74 2.26
CA PHE A 62 -4.48 2.89 3.13
C PHE A 62 -5.60 3.13 4.14
N GLN A 63 -6.84 3.21 3.67
CA GLN A 63 -8.00 3.44 4.52
C GLN A 63 -8.21 2.33 5.56
N LEU A 64 -8.06 1.07 5.16
CA LEU A 64 -8.20 -0.07 6.06
C LEU A 64 -7.04 -0.13 7.06
N THR A 65 -5.84 0.26 6.66
CA THR A 65 -4.69 0.36 7.58
C THR A 65 -4.96 1.41 8.65
N GLU A 66 -5.47 2.59 8.27
CA GLU A 66 -5.86 3.62 9.25
C GLU A 66 -6.89 3.13 10.25
N ALA A 67 -7.91 2.43 9.73
CA ALA A 67 -8.95 1.85 10.56
C ALA A 67 -8.38 0.80 11.53
N VAL A 68 -7.46 -0.07 11.07
CA VAL A 68 -6.79 -1.07 11.92
C VAL A 68 -5.91 -0.41 12.98
N LEU A 69 -5.20 0.66 12.63
CA LEU A 69 -4.34 1.39 13.54
C LEU A 69 -5.12 2.26 14.54
N GLY A 70 -6.39 2.58 14.26
CA GLY A 70 -7.16 3.57 15.01
C GLY A 70 -6.61 5.00 14.89
N ARG A 71 -5.71 5.25 13.92
CA ARG A 71 -5.12 6.56 13.64
C ARG A 71 -4.87 6.76 12.15
N ARG A 72 -4.79 8.02 11.74
CA ARG A 72 -4.44 8.42 10.37
C ARG A 72 -3.00 8.02 10.03
N LEU A 73 -2.77 7.62 8.77
CA LEU A 73 -1.42 7.44 8.23
C LEU A 73 -0.76 8.80 8.06
N VAL A 74 0.54 8.84 8.37
CA VAL A 74 1.39 10.03 8.28
C VAL A 74 2.44 9.80 7.20
N ALA A 75 2.27 10.47 6.07
CA ALA A 75 3.23 10.48 4.98
C ALA A 75 4.13 11.71 5.06
N GLU A 76 5.31 11.63 4.45
CA GLU A 76 6.18 12.80 4.27
C GLU A 76 5.59 13.74 3.21
N CYS A 77 6.13 14.96 3.15
CA CYS A 77 5.82 15.88 2.06
C CYS A 77 6.16 15.28 0.68
N CYS A 78 5.41 15.66 -0.36
CA CYS A 78 5.60 15.14 -1.72
C CYS A 78 7.02 15.36 -2.28
N CYS A 79 7.72 16.41 -1.82
CA CYS A 79 9.09 16.75 -2.19
C CYS A 79 10.18 16.11 -1.31
N ALA A 80 9.81 15.44 -0.22
CA ALA A 80 10.77 14.81 0.68
C ALA A 80 11.49 13.65 -0.02
N ARG A 81 12.81 13.56 0.17
CA ARG A 81 13.62 12.45 -0.36
C ARG A 81 13.58 11.20 0.55
N GLY A 82 13.37 11.40 1.85
CA GLY A 82 13.26 10.32 2.83
C GLY A 82 11.86 9.71 2.87
N MET A 83 11.70 8.64 3.67
CA MET A 83 10.40 8.02 3.94
C MET A 83 10.00 8.11 5.41
N SER A 84 8.71 8.32 5.67
CA SER A 84 8.15 8.21 7.02
C SER A 84 8.14 6.77 7.51
N ASN A 85 7.86 6.56 8.80
CA ASN A 85 7.65 5.22 9.35
C ASN A 85 6.45 4.51 8.70
N ASP A 86 5.35 5.23 8.51
CA ASP A 86 4.15 4.68 7.88
C ASP A 86 4.36 4.34 6.40
N GLU A 87 5.11 5.17 5.67
CA GLU A 87 5.50 4.89 4.29
C GLU A 87 6.28 3.57 4.21
N ARG A 88 7.31 3.42 5.05
CA ARG A 88 8.10 2.18 5.14
C ARG A 88 7.25 0.99 5.59
N ALA A 89 6.31 1.19 6.50
CA ALA A 89 5.45 0.14 7.02
C ALA A 89 4.46 -0.36 5.96
N ILE A 90 3.82 0.54 5.19
CA ILE A 90 2.93 0.20 4.09
C ILE A 90 3.68 -0.54 2.98
N VAL A 91 4.86 -0.05 2.64
CA VAL A 91 5.80 -0.74 1.74
C VAL A 91 6.00 -2.16 2.27
N ARG A 92 6.52 -2.35 3.50
CA ARG A 92 6.74 -3.69 4.07
C ARG A 92 5.49 -4.56 4.09
N LEU A 93 4.33 -3.99 4.40
CA LEU A 93 3.04 -4.69 4.42
C LEU A 93 2.70 -5.29 3.05
N LEU A 94 2.95 -4.55 1.97
CA LEU A 94 2.70 -5.00 0.61
C LEU A 94 3.74 -6.01 0.12
N GLY A 95 5.00 -5.87 0.54
CA GLY A 95 6.12 -6.74 0.12
C GLY A 95 6.30 -8.05 0.90
N ASN A 96 5.81 -8.14 2.14
CA ASN A 96 6.01 -9.34 2.98
C ASN A 96 5.05 -10.49 2.63
N ALA A 97 5.40 -11.73 2.96
CA ALA A 97 4.42 -12.82 2.90
C ALA A 97 3.18 -12.48 3.75
N MET A 98 1.98 -12.80 3.27
CA MET A 98 0.77 -12.58 4.06
C MET A 98 0.89 -13.38 5.36
N PRO A 99 0.73 -12.77 6.55
CA PRO A 99 0.73 -13.52 7.79
C PRO A 99 -0.45 -14.50 7.80
N SER A 100 -0.29 -15.60 8.53
CA SER A 100 -1.43 -16.46 8.87
C SER A 100 -2.48 -15.59 9.57
N LEU A 101 -3.71 -15.64 9.05
CA LEU A 101 -4.84 -14.93 9.64
C LEU A 101 -5.05 -15.43 11.09
N PRO A 102 -5.46 -14.56 12.03
CA PRO A 102 -5.73 -14.96 13.41
C PRO A 102 -6.91 -15.95 13.46
N ASP A 103 -6.95 -16.79 14.51
CA ASP A 103 -7.89 -17.92 14.71
C ASP A 103 -9.38 -17.59 14.56
N THR A 104 -9.77 -16.32 14.63
CA THR A 104 -11.16 -15.90 14.38
C THR A 104 -11.49 -15.89 12.89
N ALA A 105 -10.54 -15.60 12.01
CA ALA A 105 -10.72 -15.66 10.58
C ALA A 105 -10.46 -17.09 10.08
N THR A 106 -11.51 -17.81 9.70
CA THR A 106 -11.31 -19.09 9.02
C THR A 106 -10.46 -18.88 7.76
N PRO A 107 -9.50 -19.77 7.46
CA PRO A 107 -8.61 -19.61 6.30
C PRO A 107 -9.35 -19.50 4.96
N ASN A 108 -10.62 -19.91 4.93
CA ASN A 108 -11.49 -19.80 3.76
C ASN A 108 -12.21 -18.44 3.63
N ILE A 109 -12.45 -17.72 4.73
CA ILE A 109 -13.19 -16.44 4.74
C ILE A 109 -12.63 -15.54 5.87
N PRO A 110 -11.61 -14.71 5.58
CA PRO A 110 -11.15 -13.73 6.54
C PRO A 110 -12.20 -12.64 6.71
N HIS A 111 -12.72 -12.49 7.92
CA HIS A 111 -13.74 -11.51 8.27
C HIS A 111 -13.21 -10.49 9.28
N GLY A 112 -14.00 -9.45 9.53
CA GLY A 112 -13.58 -8.31 10.33
C GLY A 112 -12.55 -7.43 9.61
N LEU A 113 -12.13 -6.38 10.29
CA LEU A 113 -11.26 -5.36 9.72
C LEU A 113 -9.87 -5.89 9.29
N PRO A 114 -9.20 -6.77 10.07
CA PRO A 114 -7.95 -7.41 9.61
C PRO A 114 -8.15 -8.27 8.36
N GLY A 115 -9.31 -8.94 8.24
CA GLY A 115 -9.63 -9.75 7.07
C GLY A 115 -9.88 -8.92 5.81
N ALA A 116 -10.57 -7.78 5.95
CA ALA A 116 -10.75 -6.83 4.86
C ALA A 116 -9.41 -6.26 4.37
N LEU A 117 -8.51 -5.91 5.30
CA LEU A 117 -7.16 -5.45 4.96
C LEU A 117 -6.37 -6.55 4.23
N ALA A 118 -6.47 -7.80 4.67
CA ALA A 118 -5.83 -8.93 4.01
C ALA A 118 -6.31 -9.11 2.55
N TRP A 119 -7.62 -9.00 2.31
CA TRP A 119 -8.18 -9.03 0.94
C TRP A 119 -7.73 -7.84 0.08
N ALA A 120 -7.65 -6.64 0.66
CA ALA A 120 -7.16 -5.47 -0.06
C ALA A 120 -5.69 -5.65 -0.48
N ILE A 121 -4.83 -6.14 0.40
CA ILE A 121 -3.42 -6.45 0.10
C ILE A 121 -3.33 -7.51 -1.01
N LEU A 122 -4.09 -8.60 -0.91
CA LEU A 122 -4.13 -9.64 -1.93
C LEU A 122 -4.58 -9.08 -3.29
N SER A 123 -5.56 -8.18 -3.28
CA SER A 123 -6.07 -7.54 -4.50
C SER A 123 -5.00 -6.65 -5.13
N VAL A 124 -4.29 -5.84 -4.34
CA VAL A 124 -3.14 -5.05 -4.83
C VAL A 124 -2.10 -5.97 -5.46
N ARG A 125 -1.74 -7.09 -4.82
CA ARG A 125 -0.75 -8.03 -5.37
C ARG A 125 -1.21 -8.67 -6.68
N ARG A 126 -2.48 -9.02 -6.80
CA ARG A 126 -3.03 -9.60 -8.04
C ARG A 126 -3.07 -8.57 -9.18
N LEU A 127 -3.41 -7.33 -8.87
CA LEU A 127 -3.60 -6.27 -9.87
C LEU A 127 -2.28 -5.58 -10.25
N CYS A 128 -1.34 -5.48 -9.31
CA CYS A 128 -0.08 -4.75 -9.46
C CYS A 128 1.15 -5.68 -9.40
N GLY A 129 0.98 -6.98 -9.62
CA GLY A 129 1.95 -8.04 -9.28
C GLY A 129 3.38 -7.80 -9.74
N ASP A 130 3.60 -7.24 -10.93
CA ASP A 130 4.94 -6.94 -11.45
C ASP A 130 5.63 -5.77 -10.72
N ILE A 131 4.85 -4.88 -10.10
CA ILE A 131 5.29 -3.67 -9.42
C ILE A 131 5.59 -3.95 -7.92
N VAL A 132 4.88 -4.93 -7.34
CA VAL A 132 4.94 -5.27 -5.91
C VAL A 132 5.70 -6.60 -5.67
N THR A 133 6.36 -7.14 -6.70
CA THR A 133 7.27 -8.30 -6.54
C THR A 133 8.26 -8.03 -5.41
N PRO A 134 8.66 -9.07 -4.65
CA PRO A 134 9.31 -8.91 -3.37
C PRO A 134 10.53 -8.04 -3.56
N TRP A 135 10.47 -6.83 -3.01
CA TRP A 135 11.58 -5.90 -3.08
C TRP A 135 12.75 -6.58 -2.40
N SER A 136 13.74 -7.01 -3.20
CA SER A 136 14.87 -7.85 -2.79
C SER A 136 15.85 -7.17 -1.83
N ARG A 137 15.41 -6.17 -1.06
CA ARG A 137 16.16 -5.72 0.09
C ARG A 137 15.92 -6.73 1.21
N THR A 138 16.95 -7.50 1.52
CA THR A 138 17.18 -8.08 2.83
C THR A 138 17.02 -6.99 3.88
N VAL A 139 15.79 -6.80 4.36
CA VAL A 139 15.51 -5.98 5.54
C VAL A 139 15.88 -6.87 6.71
N THR A 140 17.01 -6.55 7.34
CA THR A 140 17.41 -7.10 8.62
C THR A 140 16.22 -7.04 9.57
N ALA A 141 15.83 -8.21 10.06
CA ALA A 141 14.78 -8.40 11.06
C ALA A 141 15.23 -7.76 12.37
N GLU A 142 15.10 -6.44 12.49
CA GLU A 142 15.44 -5.70 13.70
C GLU A 142 14.34 -4.65 13.94
N ALA A 143 13.34 -5.07 14.72
CA ALA A 143 12.74 -4.33 15.83
C ALA A 143 11.50 -5.11 16.31
N ASN A 144 11.51 -5.58 17.56
CA ASN A 144 10.36 -6.19 18.25
C ASN A 144 9.25 -5.16 18.57
N GLY A 145 8.92 -4.28 17.62
CA GLY A 145 7.98 -3.18 17.78
C GLY A 145 7.06 -3.03 16.57
N CYS A 146 5.93 -2.36 16.77
CA CYS A 146 5.01 -2.05 15.69
C CYS A 146 5.72 -1.18 14.63
N PRO A 147 5.73 -1.56 13.33
CA PRO A 147 6.45 -0.82 12.28
C PRO A 147 5.86 0.58 12.01
N PHE A 148 4.66 0.83 12.52
CA PHE A 148 3.96 2.12 12.47
C PHE A 148 4.30 3.01 13.67
N MET A 149 5.16 2.59 14.61
CA MET A 149 5.59 3.46 15.70
C MET A 149 6.78 4.34 15.30
N PRO A 150 6.85 5.59 15.79
CA PRO A 150 8.05 6.39 15.68
C PRO A 150 9.19 5.68 16.41
N SER A 151 10.32 5.50 15.73
CA SER A 151 11.58 5.11 16.37
C SER A 151 11.88 6.15 17.46
N VAL A 152 11.77 5.74 18.73
CA VAL A 152 12.16 6.58 19.86
C VAL A 152 13.67 6.79 19.75
N THR A 153 14.08 7.91 19.16
CA THR A 153 15.44 8.39 19.26
C THR A 153 15.60 9.01 20.64
N ASN A 154 16.34 8.32 21.49
CA ASN A 154 16.82 8.84 22.77
C ASN A 154 17.96 9.84 22.52
#